data_AF-W4Q023-F1
#
_entry.id   AF-W4Q023-F1
#
_cell.length_a   1.000
_cell.length_b   1.000
_cell.length_c   1.000
_cell.angle_alpha   90.00
_cell.angle_beta   90.00
_cell.angle_gamma   90.00
#
_symmetry.space_group_name_H-M   'P 1'
#
loop_
_entity.id
_entity.type
_entity.pdbx_description
1 polymer ?
#
loop_
_entity_poly.entity_id
_entity_poly.type
_entity_poly.pdbx_seq_one_letter_code
_entity_poly.pdbx_strand_id
1 'polypeptide(L)'
;MFHKAYIPYGGYYTTPFAKWQGSLQNENSIQLGARSSKKWFELKKLDPNEELDYLYLGITIGQKSIFYGSSWASTMMGAPDVPGRR
;
A
#
# COMPACT_ATOMS: atom_id res chain seq x y z
N MET A 1 -7.44 4.91 -30.33
CA MET A 1 -8.22 3.97 -29.49
C MET A 1 -7.25 3.00 -28.84
N PHE A 2 -7.36 2.73 -27.53
CA PHE A 2 -6.46 1.79 -26.84
C PHE A 2 -6.88 0.35 -27.14
N HIS A 3 -6.01 -0.45 -27.76
CA HIS A 3 -6.31 -1.83 -28.16
C HIS A 3 -5.64 -2.90 -27.28
N LYS A 4 -4.86 -2.48 -26.27
CA LYS A 4 -4.09 -3.35 -25.36
C LYS A 4 -4.11 -2.85 -23.91
N ALA A 5 -5.26 -2.35 -23.45
CA ALA A 5 -5.44 -1.94 -22.06
C ALA A 5 -5.94 -3.14 -21.23
N TYR A 6 -5.19 -3.53 -20.20
CA TYR A 6 -5.53 -4.62 -19.30
C TYR A 6 -5.01 -4.33 -17.90
N ILE A 7 -5.63 -4.95 -16.89
CA ILE A 7 -5.11 -4.97 -15.51
C ILE A 7 -4.01 -6.03 -15.44
N PRO A 8 -2.80 -5.70 -14.97
CA PRO A 8 -1.69 -6.65 -14.93
C PRO A 8 -1.97 -7.81 -13.97
N TYR A 9 -1.89 -9.04 -14.49
CA TYR A 9 -1.97 -10.25 -13.67
C TYR A 9 -0.73 -10.40 -12.79
N GLY A 10 -0.91 -10.84 -11.55
CA GLY A 10 0.18 -11.01 -10.58
C GLY A 10 0.64 -9.72 -9.88
N GLY A 11 -0.04 -8.59 -10.13
CA GLY A 11 0.12 -7.31 -9.43
C GLY A 11 -0.56 -7.24 -8.05
N TYR A 12 -1.10 -8.35 -7.55
CA TYR A 12 -1.84 -8.42 -6.28
C TYR A 12 -1.05 -9.22 -5.23
N TYR A 13 -1.20 -8.81 -3.98
CA TYR A 13 -0.57 -9.44 -2.82
C TYR A 13 -1.35 -9.10 -1.55
N THR A 14 -1.07 -9.82 -0.47
CA THR A 14 -1.68 -9.58 0.84
C THR A 14 -0.74 -10.04 1.95
N THR A 15 -0.97 -9.56 3.16
CA THR A 15 -0.35 -10.12 4.35
C THR A 15 -0.97 -11.48 4.69
N PRO A 16 -0.32 -12.31 5.51
CA PRO A 16 -0.99 -13.43 6.17
C PRO A 16 -2.17 -12.93 7.01
N PHE A 17 -3.20 -13.77 7.16
CA PHE A 17 -4.30 -13.50 8.08
C PHE A 17 -3.87 -13.75 9.52
N ALA A 18 -4.24 -12.83 10.42
CA ALA A 18 -4.03 -12.96 11.86
C ALA A 18 -5.39 -13.00 12.58
N LYS A 19 -5.46 -13.77 13.68
CA LYS A 19 -6.63 -13.78 14.56
C LYS A 19 -6.78 -12.43 15.28
N TRP A 20 -8.00 -12.13 15.73
CA TRP A 20 -8.25 -11.01 16.64
C TRP A 20 -7.37 -11.14 17.90
N GLN A 21 -6.75 -10.04 18.33
CA GLN A 21 -5.74 -10.02 19.41
C GLN A 21 -4.55 -10.99 19.19
N GLY A 22 -4.26 -11.34 17.92
CA GLY A 22 -3.15 -12.21 17.55
C GLY A 22 -1.83 -11.46 17.34
N SER A 23 -1.00 -12.00 16.46
CA SER A 23 0.36 -11.51 16.19
C SER A 23 0.44 -10.05 15.69
N LEU A 24 -0.62 -9.54 15.07
CA LEU A 24 -0.68 -8.18 14.52
C LEU A 24 -1.46 -7.19 15.42
N GLN A 25 -1.79 -7.55 16.66
CA GLN A 25 -2.66 -6.74 17.52
C GLN A 25 -2.14 -5.31 17.81
N ASN A 26 -0.82 -5.14 17.85
CA ASN A 26 -0.17 -3.87 18.18
C ASN A 26 0.22 -3.06 16.93
N GLU A 27 -0.19 -3.54 15.75
CA GLU A 27 0.20 -2.93 14.48
C GLU A 27 -0.80 -1.85 14.04
N ASN A 28 -0.27 -0.72 13.58
CA ASN A 28 -1.06 0.24 12.82
C ASN A 28 -1.25 -0.30 11.40
N SER A 29 -2.50 -0.41 10.93
CA SER A 29 -2.82 -1.01 9.64
C SER A 29 -2.25 -0.22 8.46
N ILE A 30 -2.10 1.10 8.58
CA ILE A 30 -1.49 1.95 7.54
C ILE A 30 0.00 1.61 7.41
N GLN A 31 0.72 1.51 8.53
CA GLN A 31 2.13 1.13 8.54
C GLN A 31 2.35 -0.31 8.10
N LEU A 32 1.48 -1.23 8.53
CA LEU A 32 1.51 -2.61 8.09
C LEU A 32 1.31 -2.72 6.57
N GLY A 33 0.31 -2.02 6.02
CA GLY A 33 0.05 -1.96 4.59
C GLY A 33 1.26 -1.45 3.81
N ALA A 34 1.78 -0.28 4.18
CA ALA A 34 2.93 0.34 3.50
C ALA A 34 4.20 -0.52 3.53
N ARG A 35 4.54 -1.13 4.69
CA ARG A 35 5.69 -2.04 4.80
C ARG A 35 5.50 -3.30 3.95
N SER A 36 4.28 -3.82 3.89
CA SER A 36 3.96 -4.99 3.06
C SER A 36 4.10 -4.66 1.57
N SER A 37 3.62 -3.48 1.17
CA SER A 37 3.77 -2.97 -0.19
C SER A 37 5.24 -2.76 -0.57
N LYS A 38 6.02 -2.10 0.29
CA LYS A 38 7.46 -1.91 0.10
C LYS A 38 8.16 -3.24 -0.17
N LYS A 39 7.91 -4.24 0.69
CA LYS A 39 8.50 -5.57 0.54
C LYS A 39 8.10 -6.24 -0.77
N TRP A 40 6.87 -6.05 -1.23
CA TRP A 40 6.43 -6.59 -2.52
C TRP A 40 7.15 -5.93 -3.71
N PHE A 41 7.27 -4.60 -3.72
CA PHE A 41 8.02 -3.88 -4.75
C PHE A 41 9.50 -4.31 -4.79
N GLU A 42 10.14 -4.44 -3.61
CA GLU A 42 11.51 -4.95 -3.47
C GLU A 42 11.65 -6.37 -4.05
N LEU A 43 10.70 -7.27 -3.75
CA LEU A 43 10.69 -8.64 -4.30
C LEU A 43 10.52 -8.65 -5.82
N LYS A 44 9.79 -7.69 -6.37
CA LYS A 44 9.60 -7.52 -7.82
C LYS A 44 10.73 -6.76 -8.50
N LYS A 45 11.65 -6.17 -7.73
CA LYS A 45 12.73 -5.29 -8.21
C LYS A 45 12.19 -4.10 -9.03
N LEU A 46 11.11 -3.53 -8.52
CA LEU A 46 10.43 -2.37 -9.10
C LEU A 46 10.58 -1.17 -8.16
N ASP A 47 10.74 0.03 -8.73
CA ASP A 47 10.75 1.27 -7.96
C ASP A 47 9.31 1.82 -7.85
N PRO A 48 8.70 1.84 -6.66
CA PRO A 48 7.33 2.29 -6.52
C PRO A 48 7.12 3.77 -6.87
N ASN A 49 8.16 4.61 -6.83
CA ASN A 49 8.05 6.03 -7.18
C ASN A 49 7.97 6.25 -8.70
N GLU A 50 8.56 5.35 -9.49
CA GLU A 50 8.52 5.39 -10.97
C GLU A 50 7.29 4.65 -11.53
N GLU A 51 6.81 3.63 -10.83
CA GLU A 51 5.75 2.74 -11.33
C GLU A 51 4.32 3.17 -10.98
N LEU A 52 4.14 4.10 -10.04
CA LEU A 52 2.82 4.49 -9.53
C LEU A 52 2.52 5.96 -9.81
N ASP A 53 1.34 6.24 -10.38
CA ASP A 53 0.86 7.62 -10.54
C ASP A 53 0.04 8.11 -9.33
N TYR A 54 -0.69 7.20 -8.67
CA TYR A 54 -1.61 7.51 -7.57
C TYR A 54 -1.69 6.37 -6.56
N LEU A 55 -1.90 6.72 -5.29
CA LEU A 55 -2.23 5.77 -4.23
C LEU A 55 -3.63 6.03 -3.68
N TYR A 56 -4.45 4.97 -3.62
CA TYR A 56 -5.73 4.96 -2.93
C TYR A 56 -5.63 4.14 -1.65
N LEU A 57 -5.99 4.73 -0.51
CA LEU A 57 -5.97 4.04 0.79
C LEU A 57 -7.39 3.78 1.29
N GLY A 58 -7.81 2.51 1.30
CA GLY A 58 -9.05 2.07 1.94
C GLY A 58 -8.83 1.67 3.40
N ILE A 59 -9.63 2.21 4.32
CA ILE A 59 -9.64 1.81 5.73
C ILE A 59 -11.02 2.07 6.36
N THR A 60 -11.56 1.08 7.08
CA THR A 60 -12.90 1.20 7.71
C THR A 60 -12.83 1.70 9.14
N ILE A 61 -11.84 1.25 9.90
CA ILE A 61 -11.65 1.65 11.31
C ILE A 61 -10.53 2.69 11.38
N GLY A 62 -10.90 3.91 11.76
CA GLY A 62 -9.95 5.01 11.89
C GLY A 62 -8.85 4.70 12.91
N GLN A 63 -7.59 4.83 12.48
CA GLN A 63 -6.42 4.73 13.36
C GLN A 63 -5.64 6.05 13.37
N LYS A 64 -4.68 6.16 14.30
CA LYS A 64 -3.80 7.33 14.40
C LYS A 64 -3.20 7.68 13.04
N SER A 65 -3.23 8.97 12.70
CA SER A 65 -2.74 9.56 11.44
C SER A 65 -3.56 9.28 10.18
N ILE A 66 -4.78 8.74 10.30
CA ILE A 66 -5.68 8.48 9.15
C ILE A 66 -5.91 9.70 8.25
N PHE A 67 -5.87 10.93 8.80
CA PHE A 67 -6.08 12.14 8.00
C PHE A 67 -5.10 12.26 6.84
N TYR A 68 -3.84 11.90 7.05
CA TYR A 68 -2.78 11.87 6.04
C TYR A 68 -2.42 10.43 5.64
N GLY A 69 -3.33 9.47 5.83
CA GLY A 69 -3.01 8.05 5.77
C GLY A 69 -2.42 7.62 4.42
N SER A 70 -3.00 8.09 3.30
CA SER A 70 -2.56 7.74 1.95
C SER A 70 -1.17 8.30 1.66
N SER A 71 -0.92 9.59 1.93
CA SER A 71 0.40 10.21 1.78
C SER A 71 1.44 9.54 2.67
N TRP A 72 1.08 9.24 3.93
CA TRP A 72 1.97 8.56 4.86
C TRP A 72 2.33 7.15 4.38
N ALA A 73 1.34 6.38 3.91
CA ALA A 73 1.56 5.06 3.34
C ALA A 73 2.47 5.13 2.09
N SER A 74 2.23 6.10 1.20
CA SER A 74 3.02 6.30 -0.02
C SER A 74 4.49 6.53 0.28
N THR A 75 4.79 7.48 1.17
CA THR A 75 6.18 7.77 1.57
C THR A 75 6.83 6.56 2.23
N MET A 76 6.13 5.84 3.12
CA MET A 76 6.68 4.63 3.77
C MET A 76 6.94 3.48 2.80
N MET A 77 6.13 3.37 1.74
CA MET A 77 6.28 2.37 0.70
C MET A 77 7.52 2.61 -0.18
N GLY A 78 8.04 3.84 -0.18
CA GLY A 78 9.15 4.27 -1.05
C GLY A 78 8.73 5.15 -2.22
N ALA A 79 7.48 5.64 -2.23
CA ALA A 79 6.92 6.48 -3.29
C ALA A 79 6.57 7.88 -2.74
N PRO A 80 7.57 8.71 -2.37
CA PRO A 80 7.32 10.02 -1.77
C PRO A 80 6.64 11.02 -2.71
N ASP A 81 6.85 10.89 -4.03
CA ASP A 81 6.33 11.84 -5.02
C ASP A 81 4.91 11.48 -5.49
N VAL A 82 4.44 10.30 -5.12
CA VAL A 82 3.12 9.81 -5.52
C VAL A 82 2.03 10.46 -4.67
N PRO A 83 1.08 11.19 -5.30
CA PRO A 83 -0.01 11.83 -4.58
C PRO A 83 -0.94 10.80 -3.94
N GLY A 84 -1.05 10.87 -2.62
CA GLY A 84 -2.01 10.10 -1.84
C GLY A 84 -3.42 10.65 -1.99
N ARG A 85 -4.36 9.83 -2.49
CA ARG A 85 -5.79 10.13 -2.53
C ARG A 85 -6.54 9.35 -1.45
N ARG A 86 -7.61 9.95 -0.93
CA ARG A 86 -8.46 9.39 0.12
C ARG A 86 -9.74 8.83 -0.46
#